data_AF-A0A7S2W8X9-F1
#
_entry.id   AF-A0A7S2W8X9-F1
#
_cell.length_a   1.000
_cell.length_b   1.000
_cell.length_c   1.000
_cell.angle_alpha   90.00
_cell.angle_beta   90.00
_cell.angle_gamma   90.00
#
_symmetry.space_group_name_H-M   'P 1'
#
loop_
_entity.id
_entity.type
_entity.pdbx_description
1 polymer ?
#
loop_
_entity_poly.entity_id
_entity_poly.type
_entity_poly.pdbx_seq_one_letter_code
_entity_poly.pdbx_strand_id
1 'polypeptide(L)'
;LADADQELEISISIDKDAKTLVLQDAGVGLTREEMVQNLGTIARSGSKAFVEQLKGSQSTPGDAATSIIGQFGVGFYSAFMVGRTVSVASQPASPEEGAFEWTSEGTGSYSIRPLTEGVHRGCRITIHLKEEELEFLEVDRLRSV
;
A
#
# COMPACT_ATOMS: atom_id res chain seq x y z
N LEU A 1 -3.24 22.34 8.04
CA LEU A 1 -3.36 21.07 7.32
C LEU A 1 -2.97 21.33 5.88
N ALA A 2 -2.10 20.51 5.30
CA ALA A 2 -1.86 20.51 3.86
C ALA A 2 -3.19 20.21 3.13
N ASP A 3 -3.44 20.90 2.02
CA ASP A 3 -4.58 20.66 1.13
C ASP A 3 -5.94 20.50 1.85
N ALA A 4 -6.24 21.38 2.80
CA ALA A 4 -7.43 21.26 3.67
C ALA A 4 -8.75 21.16 2.89
N ASP A 5 -8.82 21.78 1.71
CA ASP A 5 -10.00 21.81 0.84
C ASP A 5 -10.04 20.64 -0.18
N GLN A 6 -9.05 19.74 -0.16
CA GLN A 6 -9.00 18.58 -1.05
C GLN A 6 -10.09 17.57 -0.70
N GLU A 7 -10.84 17.15 -1.72
CA GLU A 7 -11.89 16.13 -1.62
C GLU A 7 -11.30 14.77 -1.21
N LEU A 8 -12.02 14.07 -0.32
CA LEU A 8 -11.61 12.75 0.13
C LEU A 8 -12.03 11.70 -0.89
N GLU A 9 -11.09 11.34 -1.75
CA GLU A 9 -11.27 10.33 -2.77
C GLU A 9 -10.15 9.30 -2.75
N ILE A 10 -10.42 8.15 -3.39
CA ILE A 10 -9.43 7.16 -3.76
C ILE A 10 -9.52 7.02 -5.27
N SER A 11 -8.40 7.22 -5.94
CA SER A 11 -8.25 7.05 -7.37
C SER A 11 -7.36 5.84 -7.66
N ILE A 12 -7.70 5.13 -8.74
CA ILE A 12 -6.90 4.02 -9.25
C ILE A 12 -6.61 4.33 -10.71
N SER A 13 -5.34 4.29 -11.08
CA SER A 13 -4.88 4.57 -12.44
C SER A 13 -3.89 3.52 -12.91
N ILE A 14 -3.83 3.37 -14.23
CA ILE A 14 -3.02 2.37 -14.93
C ILE A 14 -2.07 3.12 -15.84
N ASP A 15 -0.79 2.78 -15.78
CA ASP A 15 0.20 3.19 -16.77
C ASP A 15 0.77 1.93 -17.44
N LYS A 16 0.35 1.72 -18.70
CA LYS A 16 0.76 0.54 -19.47
C LYS A 16 2.22 0.61 -19.91
N ASP A 17 2.73 1.82 -20.15
CA ASP A 17 4.10 2.03 -20.62
C ASP A 17 5.09 1.79 -19.48
N ALA A 18 4.77 2.30 -18.28
CA ALA A 18 5.55 2.05 -17.06
C ALA A 18 5.29 0.67 -16.42
N LYS A 19 4.26 -0.06 -16.91
CA LYS A 19 3.75 -1.32 -16.33
C LYS A 19 3.38 -1.18 -14.85
N THR A 20 2.69 -0.09 -14.51
CA THR A 20 2.32 0.22 -13.12
C THR A 20 0.82 0.32 -12.90
N LEU A 21 0.38 -0.21 -11.76
CA LEU A 21 -0.89 0.10 -11.14
C LEU A 21 -0.66 1.12 -10.01
N VAL A 22 -1.38 2.23 -10.04
CA VAL A 22 -1.22 3.32 -9.08
C VAL A 22 -2.51 3.53 -8.32
N LEU A 23 -2.45 3.45 -6.99
CA LEU A 23 -3.54 3.78 -6.08
C LEU A 23 -3.18 5.06 -5.34
N GLN A 24 -4.07 6.04 -5.33
CA GLN A 24 -3.82 7.30 -4.63
C GLN A 24 -5.04 7.72 -3.81
N ASP A 25 -4.82 8.04 -2.55
CA ASP A 25 -5.83 8.61 -1.65
C ASP A 25 -5.47 10.03 -1.22
N ALA A 26 -6.50 10.78 -0.82
CA ALA A 26 -6.41 12.14 -0.28
C ALA A 26 -6.45 12.20 1.26
N GLY A 27 -6.08 11.11 1.93
CA GLY A 27 -6.21 10.91 3.37
C GLY A 27 -5.19 11.67 4.21
N VAL A 28 -4.84 11.12 5.37
CA VAL A 28 -3.95 11.78 6.34
C VAL A 28 -2.47 11.71 5.97
N GLY A 29 -2.09 10.76 5.11
CA GLY A 29 -0.70 10.47 4.77
C GLY A 29 0.08 9.80 5.91
N LEU A 30 1.39 9.68 5.73
CA LEU A 30 2.34 9.07 6.65
C LEU A 30 3.55 9.98 6.85
N THR A 31 4.02 10.12 8.09
CA THR A 31 5.35 10.66 8.37
C THR A 31 6.44 9.63 8.06
N ARG A 32 7.70 10.08 8.06
CA ARG A 32 8.86 9.20 7.88
C ARG A 32 8.90 8.09 8.94
N GLU A 33 8.64 8.43 10.20
CA GLU A 33 8.62 7.51 11.34
C GLU A 33 7.50 6.49 11.17
N GLU A 34 6.32 6.94 10.73
CA GLU A 34 5.18 6.05 10.46
C GLU A 34 5.48 5.11 9.30
N MET A 35 6.18 5.54 8.24
CA MET A 35 6.63 4.64 7.18
C MET A 35 7.55 3.54 7.71
N VAL A 36 8.54 3.89 8.55
CA VAL A 36 9.45 2.92 9.18
C VAL A 36 8.68 1.92 10.06
N GLN A 37 7.73 2.41 10.86
CA GLN A 37 7.00 1.59 11.83
C GLN A 37 5.91 0.73 11.17
N ASN A 38 5.19 1.27 10.18
CA ASN A 38 4.01 0.65 9.58
C ASN A 38 4.34 -0.17 8.33
N LEU A 39 5.29 0.28 7.49
CA LEU A 39 5.69 -0.41 6.26
C LEU A 39 6.99 -1.22 6.44
N GLY A 40 7.91 -0.70 7.24
CA GLY A 40 9.23 -1.29 7.45
C GLY A 40 9.28 -2.43 8.46
N THR A 41 8.28 -2.55 9.33
CA THR A 41 8.17 -3.66 10.29
C THR A 41 6.98 -4.52 9.89
N ILE A 42 7.26 -5.64 9.20
CA ILE A 42 6.28 -6.71 9.06
C ILE A 42 5.81 -7.03 10.48
N ALA A 43 4.53 -6.78 10.79
CA ALA A 43 3.84 -7.24 11.99
C ALA A 43 3.81 -6.39 13.27
N ARG A 44 3.78 -5.04 13.26
CA ARG A 44 3.52 -4.33 14.53
C ARG A 44 2.05 -4.36 15.00
N SER A 45 1.07 -4.56 14.12
CA SER A 45 -0.36 -4.40 14.47
C SER A 45 -1.22 -5.68 14.43
N GLY A 46 -0.74 -6.79 13.87
CA GLY A 46 -1.68 -7.89 13.55
C GLY A 46 -1.13 -9.31 13.55
N SER A 47 0.15 -9.56 13.29
CA SER A 47 0.58 -10.93 12.98
C SER A 47 0.59 -11.90 14.18
N LYS A 48 0.70 -11.39 15.41
CA LYS A 48 0.55 -12.23 16.62
C LYS A 48 -0.92 -12.64 16.84
N ALA A 49 -1.84 -11.68 16.72
CA ALA A 49 -3.28 -11.93 16.77
C ALA A 49 -3.77 -12.78 15.57
N PHE A 50 -3.15 -12.61 14.40
CA PHE A 50 -3.34 -13.41 13.18
C PHE A 50 -2.99 -14.88 13.41
N VAL A 51 -1.82 -15.17 13.99
CA VAL A 51 -1.41 -16.54 14.32
C VAL A 51 -2.33 -17.15 15.39
N GLU A 52 -2.82 -16.35 16.34
CA GLU A 52 -3.77 -16.80 17.36
C GLU A 52 -5.17 -17.09 16.79
N GLN A 53 -5.71 -16.24 15.90
CA GLN A 53 -7.02 -16.46 15.27
C GLN A 53 -7.01 -17.56 14.20
N LEU A 54 -5.92 -17.74 13.45
CA LEU A 54 -5.74 -18.89 12.55
C LEU A 54 -5.77 -20.22 13.30
N LYS A 55 -5.19 -20.26 14.50
CA LYS A 55 -5.21 -21.45 15.37
C LYS A 55 -6.59 -21.70 15.98
N GLY A 56 -7.43 -20.68 16.10
CA GLY A 56 -8.78 -20.77 16.70
C GLY A 56 -9.92 -21.01 15.70
N SER A 57 -9.72 -20.75 14.40
CA SER A 57 -10.80 -20.78 13.40
C SER A 57 -10.91 -22.15 12.72
N GLN A 58 -11.80 -23.01 13.21
CA GLN A 58 -12.24 -24.25 12.52
C GLN A 58 -13.28 -23.96 11.42
N SER A 59 -13.04 -22.97 10.57
CA SER A 59 -13.96 -22.59 9.50
C SER A 59 -13.32 -22.79 8.14
N THR A 60 -14.15 -23.13 7.15
CA THR A 60 -13.78 -23.59 5.81
C THR A 60 -12.62 -22.77 5.21
N PRO A 61 -11.56 -23.40 4.65
CA PRO A 61 -10.27 -22.76 4.39
C PRO A 61 -10.23 -21.51 3.50
N GLY A 62 -11.29 -21.20 2.75
CA GLY A 62 -11.30 -20.11 1.75
C GLY A 62 -11.79 -18.75 2.26
N ASP A 63 -12.88 -18.70 3.02
CA ASP A 63 -13.54 -17.43 3.37
C ASP A 63 -12.93 -16.76 4.61
N ALA A 64 -12.49 -17.56 5.58
CA ALA A 64 -11.87 -17.05 6.80
C ALA A 64 -10.53 -16.36 6.50
N ALA A 65 -9.68 -16.94 5.64
CA ALA A 65 -8.38 -16.35 5.29
C ALA A 65 -8.51 -14.98 4.61
N THR A 66 -9.49 -14.83 3.72
CA THR A 66 -9.73 -13.59 2.95
C THR A 66 -10.27 -12.46 3.83
N SER A 67 -11.22 -12.75 4.73
CA SER A 67 -11.73 -11.77 5.71
C SER A 67 -10.69 -11.35 6.75
N ILE A 68 -9.72 -12.22 7.05
CA ILE A 68 -8.69 -12.01 8.07
C ILE A 68 -7.59 -11.07 7.54
N ILE A 69 -7.14 -11.20 6.28
CA ILE A 69 -6.09 -10.33 5.70
C ILE A 69 -6.48 -8.84 5.73
N GLY A 70 -7.76 -8.53 5.53
CA GLY A 70 -8.29 -7.16 5.59
C GLY A 70 -8.33 -6.55 7.01
N GLN A 71 -8.34 -7.36 8.07
CA GLN A 71 -8.48 -6.88 9.45
C GLN A 71 -7.15 -6.63 10.18
N PHE A 72 -6.04 -7.20 9.69
CA PHE A 72 -4.76 -7.23 10.42
C PHE A 72 -3.68 -6.26 9.93
N GLY A 73 -4.01 -5.37 8.99
CA GLY A 73 -3.05 -4.40 8.45
C GLY A 73 -1.88 -5.04 7.67
N VAL A 74 -1.96 -6.34 7.39
CA VAL A 74 -1.00 -7.07 6.54
C VAL A 74 -1.37 -7.02 5.06
N GLY A 75 -2.58 -6.54 4.74
CA GLY A 75 -3.08 -6.43 3.36
C GLY A 75 -2.17 -5.62 2.44
N PHE A 76 -1.40 -4.65 2.96
CA PHE A 76 -0.41 -3.92 2.17
C PHE A 76 0.60 -4.85 1.48
N TYR A 77 1.09 -5.89 2.17
CA TYR A 77 2.08 -6.80 1.61
C TYR A 77 1.52 -7.74 0.53
N SER A 78 0.19 -7.85 0.40
CA SER A 78 -0.44 -8.59 -0.70
C SER A 78 -0.08 -7.98 -2.07
N ALA A 79 0.30 -6.70 -2.12
CA ALA A 79 0.81 -6.05 -3.32
C ALA A 79 2.02 -6.76 -3.93
N PHE A 80 2.86 -7.42 -3.13
CA PHE A 80 4.02 -8.19 -3.63
C PHE A 80 3.66 -9.56 -4.25
N MET A 81 2.39 -9.99 -4.14
CA MET A 81 1.93 -11.17 -4.89
C MET A 81 1.96 -10.87 -6.38
N VAL A 82 1.53 -9.67 -6.79
CA VAL A 82 1.46 -9.25 -8.20
C VAL A 82 2.55 -8.25 -8.61
N GLY A 83 3.10 -7.52 -7.65
CA GLY A 83 4.13 -6.51 -7.84
C GLY A 83 5.54 -7.04 -7.64
N ARG A 84 6.47 -6.62 -8.51
CA ARG A 84 7.91 -6.80 -8.35
C ARG A 84 8.51 -5.75 -7.42
N THR A 85 8.05 -4.51 -7.55
CA THR A 85 8.50 -3.37 -6.74
C THR A 85 7.29 -2.56 -6.34
N VAL A 86 7.23 -2.17 -5.07
CA VAL A 86 6.18 -1.31 -4.53
C VAL A 86 6.82 -0.05 -3.96
N SER A 87 6.31 1.10 -4.37
CA SER A 87 6.71 2.41 -3.88
C SER A 87 5.51 3.12 -3.24
N VAL A 88 5.72 3.75 -2.08
CA VAL A 88 4.71 4.50 -1.35
C VAL A 88 5.23 5.91 -1.16
N ALA A 89 4.72 6.85 -1.95
CA ALA A 89 4.94 8.27 -1.76
C ALA A 89 3.85 8.80 -0.82
N SER A 90 4.20 9.58 0.19
CA SER A 90 3.21 10.18 1.09
C SER A 90 3.57 11.57 1.57
N GLN A 91 2.56 12.41 1.65
CA GLN A 91 2.59 13.74 2.24
C GLN A 91 1.63 13.77 3.44
N PRO A 92 2.14 13.89 4.68
CA PRO A 92 1.29 13.94 5.85
C PRO A 92 0.50 15.25 5.92
N ALA A 93 -0.71 15.18 6.48
CA ALA A 93 -1.61 16.33 6.64
C ALA A 93 -1.01 17.46 7.49
N SER A 94 -0.07 17.12 8.38
CA SER A 94 0.78 18.05 9.13
C SER A 94 2.22 17.89 8.64
N PRO A 95 2.63 18.63 7.60
CA PRO A 95 3.85 18.37 6.85
C PRO A 95 5.11 19.00 7.48
N GLU A 96 5.37 18.76 8.76
CA GLU A 96 6.55 19.34 9.43
C GLU A 96 7.87 18.87 8.80
N GLU A 97 7.95 17.61 8.38
CA GLU A 97 9.15 16.99 7.78
C GLU A 97 9.08 16.87 6.24
N GLY A 98 7.97 17.27 5.64
CA GLY A 98 7.74 17.14 4.19
C GLY A 98 7.27 15.74 3.75
N ALA A 99 7.31 15.50 2.42
CA ALA A 99 6.93 14.23 1.82
C ALA A 99 8.10 13.27 1.70
N PHE A 100 7.80 11.98 1.80
CA PHE A 100 8.77 10.90 1.67
C PHE A 100 8.28 9.84 0.69
N GLU A 101 9.21 9.05 0.17
CA GLU A 101 8.92 7.85 -0.59
C GLU A 101 9.62 6.66 0.04
N TRP A 102 8.82 5.65 0.38
CA TRP A 102 9.26 4.32 0.74
C TRP A 102 9.29 3.43 -0.51
N THR A 103 10.29 2.57 -0.67
CA THR A 103 10.34 1.60 -1.78
C THR A 103 10.90 0.26 -1.34
N SER A 104 10.31 -0.85 -1.81
CA SER A 104 10.78 -2.21 -1.55
C SER A 104 10.47 -3.17 -2.71
N GLU A 105 11.26 -4.24 -2.80
CA GLU A 105 11.02 -5.39 -3.69
C GLU A 105 10.42 -6.60 -2.95
N GLY A 106 10.06 -6.44 -1.67
CA GLY A 106 9.49 -7.53 -0.87
C GLY A 106 10.51 -8.59 -0.40
N THR A 107 11.80 -8.36 -0.64
CA THR A 107 12.91 -9.27 -0.28
C THR A 107 13.45 -9.09 1.14
N GLY A 108 12.81 -8.23 1.94
CA GLY A 108 13.16 -7.98 3.34
C GLY A 108 13.94 -6.68 3.59
N SER A 109 14.27 -5.93 2.54
CA SER A 109 14.85 -4.58 2.65
C SER A 109 13.95 -3.53 1.99
N TYR A 110 14.12 -2.28 2.40
CA TYR A 110 13.43 -1.12 1.82
C TYR A 110 14.32 0.13 1.94
N SER A 111 14.00 1.16 1.16
CA SER A 111 14.60 2.48 1.26
C SER A 111 13.53 3.53 1.57
N ILE A 112 13.93 4.63 2.22
CA ILE A 112 13.10 5.83 2.38
C ILE A 112 13.92 7.03 1.95
N ARG A 113 13.36 7.86 1.06
CA ARG A 113 13.98 9.10 0.60
C ARG A 113 13.02 10.28 0.73
N PRO A 114 13.51 11.49 1.02
CA PRO A 114 12.68 12.70 0.92
C PRO A 114 12.28 12.95 -0.53
N LEU A 115 11.06 13.42 -0.75
CA LEU A 115 10.58 13.88 -2.05
C LEU A 115 10.76 15.39 -2.14
N THR A 116 11.39 15.84 -3.22
CA THR A 116 11.66 17.26 -3.48
C THR A 116 10.56 17.94 -4.28
N GLU A 117 9.71 17.16 -4.94
CA GLU A 117 8.54 17.63 -5.69
C GLU A 117 7.29 17.55 -4.82
N GLY A 118 6.40 18.53 -4.95
CA GLY A 118 5.17 18.60 -4.16
C GLY A 118 4.26 17.41 -4.45
N VAL A 119 4.04 16.56 -3.45
CA VAL A 119 3.01 15.52 -3.47
C VAL A 119 1.81 16.07 -2.73
N HIS A 120 0.61 15.85 -3.27
CA HIS A 120 -0.63 16.19 -2.57
C HIS A 120 -0.77 15.41 -1.26
N ARG A 121 -1.51 15.98 -0.31
CA ARG A 121 -1.82 15.28 0.95
C ARG A 121 -2.37 13.88 0.67
N GLY A 122 -1.85 12.88 1.40
CA GLY A 122 -2.32 11.50 1.35
C GLY A 122 -1.20 10.53 0.99
N CYS A 123 -1.57 9.38 0.41
CA CYS A 123 -0.62 8.36 -0.04
C CYS A 123 -0.84 8.03 -1.51
N ARG A 124 0.27 7.80 -2.22
CA ARG A 124 0.29 7.22 -3.57
C ARG A 124 1.12 5.94 -3.52
N ILE A 125 0.45 4.82 -3.75
CA ILE A 125 1.06 3.49 -3.87
C ILE A 125 1.23 3.18 -5.36
N THR A 126 2.47 2.97 -5.77
CA THR A 126 2.82 2.55 -7.14
C THR A 126 3.30 1.11 -7.09
N ILE A 127 2.62 0.24 -7.82
CA ILE A 127 2.94 -1.19 -7.93
C ILE A 127 3.47 -1.43 -9.34
N HIS A 128 4.77 -1.69 -9.45
CA HIS A 128 5.35 -2.20 -10.69
C HIS A 128 5.04 -3.69 -10.79
N LEU A 129 4.18 -4.05 -11.74
CA LEU A 129 3.69 -5.41 -11.88
C LEU A 129 4.78 -6.35 -12.40
N LYS A 130 4.67 -7.63 -12.03
CA LYS A 130 5.42 -8.71 -12.64
C LYS A 130 4.95 -8.93 -14.09
N GLU A 131 5.78 -9.57 -14.90
CA GLU A 131 5.45 -9.74 -16.34
C GLU A 131 4.26 -10.66 -16.56
N GLU A 132 4.09 -11.64 -15.67
CA GLU A 132 2.98 -12.59 -15.66
C GLU A 132 1.66 -11.99 -15.13
N GLU A 133 1.69 -10.80 -14.55
CA GLU A 133 0.54 -10.16 -13.87
C GLU A 133 0.05 -8.90 -14.61
N LEU A 134 0.49 -8.69 -15.85
CA LEU A 134 0.11 -7.50 -16.65
C LEU A 134 -1.39 -7.46 -17.01
N GLU A 135 -2.14 -8.53 -16.76
CA GLU A 135 -3.60 -8.55 -16.91
C GLU A 135 -4.30 -7.48 -16.04
N PHE A 136 -3.69 -7.09 -14.91
CA PHE A 136 -4.23 -6.03 -14.04
C PHE A 136 -4.09 -4.62 -14.65
N LEU A 137 -3.42 -4.48 -15.79
CA LEU A 137 -3.39 -3.24 -16.57
C LEU A 137 -4.57 -3.14 -17.55
N GLU A 138 -5.45 -4.14 -17.62
CA GLU A 138 -6.68 -4.07 -18.40
C GLU A 138 -7.83 -3.54 -17.54
N VAL A 139 -8.44 -2.42 -17.97
CA VAL A 139 -9.47 -1.72 -17.20
C VAL A 139 -10.67 -2.61 -16.89
N ASP A 140 -11.11 -3.44 -17.84
CA ASP A 140 -12.24 -4.34 -17.64
C ASP A 140 -11.94 -5.43 -16.61
N ARG A 141 -10.70 -5.94 -16.62
CA ARG A 141 -10.22 -6.89 -15.62
C ARG A 141 -10.18 -6.23 -14.24
N LEU A 142 -9.58 -5.06 -14.14
CA LEU A 142 -9.44 -4.32 -12.89
C LEU A 142 -10.81 -3.94 -12.27
N ARG A 143 -11.80 -3.58 -13.10
CA ARG A 143 -13.18 -3.28 -12.64
C ARG A 143 -13.96 -4.50 -12.17
N SER A 144 -13.55 -5.70 -12.58
CA SER A 144 -14.22 -6.96 -12.22
C SER A 144 -13.77 -7.56 -10.88
N VAL A 145 -12.74 -6.97 -10.26
CA VAL A 145 -12.13 -7.39 -8.99
C VAL A 145 -12.78 -6.67 -7.82
#